data_AF-A0A165CWW3-F1
#
_entry.id   AF-A0A165CWW3-F1
#
_cell.length_a   1.000
_cell.length_b   1.000
_cell.length_c   1.000
_cell.angle_alpha   90.00
_cell.angle_beta   90.00
_cell.angle_gamma   90.00
#
_symmetry.space_group_name_H-M   'P 1'
#
loop_
_entity.id
_entity.type
_entity.pdbx_description
1 polymer ?
#
loop_
_entity_poly.entity_id
_entity_poly.type
_entity_poly.pdbx_seq_one_letter_code
_entity_poly.pdbx_strand_id
1 'polypeptide(L)'
;MSSKDAEKKQRELARLEQLKQAMRSETESMVEQAKSDVETRKNDIQQIIEVINSAGQELDEVFEGEASEAAQTNVTKLKSKNIDMNTDFEFLVDSFEVY
;
A
#
# COMPACT_ATOMS: atom_id res chain seq x y z
N MET A 1 -35.92 27.71 -29.59
CA MET A 1 -35.48 27.59 -28.18
C MET A 1 -35.41 28.99 -27.59
N SER A 2 -35.97 29.20 -26.40
CA SER A 2 -35.94 30.51 -25.73
C SER A 2 -34.56 30.77 -25.12
N SER A 3 -34.16 32.03 -25.00
CA SER A 3 -32.90 32.43 -24.34
C SER A 3 -32.78 31.87 -22.91
N LYS A 4 -33.91 31.73 -22.20
CA LYS A 4 -33.96 31.09 -20.87
C LYS A 4 -33.61 29.60 -20.89
N ASP A 5 -33.98 28.88 -21.95
CA ASP A 5 -33.67 27.44 -22.08
C ASP A 5 -32.17 27.22 -22.32
N ALA A 6 -31.56 28.12 -23.11
CA ALA A 6 -30.13 28.08 -23.38
C ALA A 6 -29.31 28.37 -22.11
N GLU A 7 -29.71 29.36 -21.32
CA GLU A 7 -29.05 29.70 -20.05
C GLU A 7 -29.18 28.57 -19.02
N LYS A 8 -30.37 27.97 -18.91
CA LYS A 8 -30.60 26.81 -18.03
C LYS A 8 -29.74 25.62 -18.44
N LYS A 9 -29.60 25.37 -19.75
CA LYS A 9 -28.74 24.31 -20.28
C LYS A 9 -27.26 24.55 -19.97
N GLN A 10 -26.78 25.79 -20.10
CA GLN A 10 -25.40 26.14 -19.75
C GLN A 10 -25.12 25.96 -18.25
N ARG A 11 -26.04 26.38 -17.38
CA ARG A 11 -25.90 26.17 -15.93
C ARG A 11 -25.86 24.68 -15.57
N GLU A 12 -26.72 23.87 -16.18
CA GLU A 12 -26.71 22.43 -15.93
C GLU A 12 -25.42 21.76 -16.43
N LEU A 13 -24.90 22.17 -17.59
CA LEU A 13 -23.60 21.69 -18.07
C LEU A 13 -22.47 22.05 -17.11
N ALA A 14 -22.43 23.29 -16.61
CA ALA A 14 -21.44 23.72 -15.63
C ALA A 14 -21.53 22.91 -14.32
N ARG A 15 -22.76 22.65 -13.84
CA ARG A 15 -23.00 21.82 -12.66
C ARG A 15 -22.54 20.38 -12.86
N LEU A 16 -22.80 19.80 -14.03
CA LEU A 16 -22.37 18.44 -14.35
C LEU A 16 -20.85 18.34 -14.46
N GLU A 17 -20.18 19.35 -15.03
CA GLU A 17 -18.71 19.37 -15.10
C GLU A 17 -18.09 19.49 -13.69
N GLN A 18 -18.64 20.35 -12.84
CA GLN A 18 -18.23 20.44 -11.43
C GLN A 18 -18.44 19.12 -10.68
N LEU A 19 -19.58 18.46 -10.88
CA LEU A 19 -19.87 17.16 -10.26
C LEU A 19 -18.87 16.10 -10.74
N LYS A 20 -18.58 16.06 -12.04
CA LYS A 20 -17.60 15.15 -12.63
C LYS A 20 -16.20 15.37 -12.05
N GLN A 21 -15.79 16.63 -11.90
CA GLN A 21 -14.51 16.97 -11.28
C GLN A 21 -14.47 16.55 -9.81
N ALA A 22 -15.53 16.82 -9.04
CA ALA A 22 -15.62 16.43 -7.64
C ALA A 22 -15.52 14.90 -7.46
N MET A 23 -16.23 14.14 -8.29
CA MET A 23 -16.17 12.67 -8.26
C MET A 23 -14.77 12.14 -8.61
N ARG A 24 -14.07 12.78 -9.55
CA ARG A 24 -12.68 12.43 -9.88
C ARG A 24 -11.75 12.66 -8.69
N SER A 25 -11.81 13.85 -8.09
CA SER A 25 -10.98 14.18 -6.92
C SER A 25 -11.27 13.29 -5.71
N GLU A 26 -12.53 12.90 -5.49
CA GLU A 26 -12.89 11.95 -4.45
C GLU A 26 -12.30 10.56 -4.72
N THR A 27 -12.38 10.10 -5.97
CA THR A 27 -11.78 8.81 -6.38
C THR A 27 -10.25 8.81 -6.22
N GLU A 28 -9.60 9.89 -6.66
CA GLU A 28 -8.15 10.09 -6.47
C GLU A 28 -7.79 10.06 -4.98
N SER A 29 -8.54 10.76 -4.13
CA SER A 29 -8.30 10.77 -2.68
C SER A 29 -8.47 9.39 -2.04
N MET A 30 -9.46 8.59 -2.47
CA MET A 30 -9.64 7.23 -1.97
C MET A 30 -8.49 6.32 -2.37
N VAL A 31 -7.98 6.47 -3.60
CA VAL A 31 -6.84 5.70 -4.10
C VAL A 31 -5.56 6.06 -3.35
N GLU A 32 -5.28 7.34 -3.14
CA GLU A 32 -4.11 7.77 -2.38
C GLU A 32 -4.16 7.31 -0.92
N GLN A 33 -5.35 7.28 -0.30
CA GLN A 33 -5.53 6.68 1.02
C GLN A 33 -5.20 5.18 1.02
N ALA A 34 -5.69 4.43 0.02
CA ALA A 34 -5.41 3.00 -0.08
C ALA A 34 -3.90 2.72 -0.27
N LYS A 35 -3.21 3.52 -1.10
CA LYS A 35 -1.75 3.44 -1.25
C LYS A 35 -1.03 3.69 0.07
N SER A 36 -1.42 4.74 0.80
CA SER A 36 -0.83 5.07 2.11
C SER A 36 -1.03 3.95 3.13
N ASP A 37 -2.19 3.30 3.12
CA ASP A 37 -2.49 2.20 4.03
C ASP A 37 -1.61 0.97 3.72
N VAL A 38 -1.40 0.67 2.43
CA VAL A 38 -0.51 -0.42 1.99
C VAL A 38 0.93 -0.14 2.41
N GLU A 39 1.45 1.07 2.18
CA GLU A 39 2.81 1.45 2.58
C GLU A 39 3.00 1.40 4.10
N THR A 40 1.98 1.78 4.87
CA THR A 40 2.02 1.64 6.33
C THR A 40 2.17 0.17 6.74
N ARG A 41 1.42 -0.74 6.12
CA ARG A 41 1.51 -2.18 6.41
C ARG A 41 2.83 -2.79 5.97
N LYS A 42 3.38 -2.34 4.84
CA LYS A 42 4.73 -2.72 4.39
C LYS A 42 5.77 -2.36 5.46
N ASN A 43 5.71 -1.14 6.00
CA ASN A 43 6.62 -0.68 7.05
C ASN A 43 6.45 -1.46 8.37
N ASP A 44 5.22 -1.73 8.81
CA ASP A 44 4.95 -2.53 10.01
C ASP A 44 5.61 -3.92 9.93
N ILE A 45 5.51 -4.56 8.76
CA ILE A 45 6.07 -5.90 8.52
C ILE A 45 7.61 -5.87 8.51
N GLN A 46 8.21 -4.83 7.92
CA GLN A 46 9.65 -4.64 7.94
C GLN A 46 10.19 -4.50 9.37
N GLN A 47 9.53 -3.72 10.21
CA GLN A 47 9.90 -3.58 11.63
C GLN A 47 9.81 -4.90 12.39
N ILE A 48 8.76 -5.69 12.17
CA ILE A 48 8.61 -7.02 12.79
C ILE A 48 9.80 -7.92 12.41
N ILE A 49 10.26 -7.87 11.16
CA ILE A 49 11.36 -8.69 10.69
C ILE A 49 12.71 -8.23 11.23
N GLU A 50 12.91 -6.91 11.38
CA GLU A 50 14.08 -6.39 12.08
C GLU A 50 14.15 -6.93 13.51
N VAL A 51 13.04 -6.90 14.24
CA VAL A 51 12.96 -7.48 15.60
C VAL A 51 13.25 -8.98 15.59
N ILE A 52 12.68 -9.75 14.65
CA ILE A 52 12.96 -11.19 14.52
C ILE A 52 14.45 -11.44 14.22
N ASN A 53 15.07 -10.61 13.37
CA ASN A 53 16.47 -10.75 13.02
C ASN A 53 17.39 -10.46 14.20
N SER A 54 17.12 -9.40 14.96
CA SER A 54 17.88 -9.07 16.18
C SER A 54 17.75 -10.19 17.22
N ALA A 55 16.53 -10.68 17.47
CA ALA A 55 16.32 -11.81 18.37
C ALA A 55 17.02 -13.09 17.89
N GLY A 56 17.03 -13.33 16.57
CA GLY A 56 17.75 -14.45 15.97
C GLY A 56 19.27 -14.36 16.15
N GLN A 57 19.86 -13.16 16.04
CA GLN A 57 21.29 -12.94 16.29
C GLN A 57 21.64 -13.13 17.77
N GLU A 58 20.83 -12.60 18.69
CA GLU A 58 21.03 -12.79 20.13
C GLU A 58 20.99 -14.28 20.52
N LEU A 59 20.12 -15.07 19.88
CA LEU A 59 20.06 -16.52 20.13
C LEU A 59 21.29 -17.26 19.59
N ASP A 60 21.82 -16.83 18.46
CA ASP A 60 23.01 -17.43 17.82
C ASP A 60 24.28 -17.23 18.66
N GLU A 61 24.43 -16.06 19.28
CA GLU A 61 25.57 -15.76 20.16
C GLU A 61 25.53 -16.58 21.47
N VAL A 62 24.37 -17.12 21.85
CA VAL A 62 24.15 -17.79 23.14
C VAL A 62 24.02 -19.31 23.02
N PHE A 63 23.59 -19.84 21.87
CA PHE A 63 23.33 -21.26 21.67
C PHE A 63 24.05 -21.81 20.43
N GLU A 64 24.82 -22.89 20.59
CA GLU A 64 25.44 -23.65 19.49
C GLU A 64 24.70 -24.99 19.27
N GLY A 65 24.60 -25.45 18.01
CA GLY A 65 24.08 -26.78 17.64
C GLY A 65 22.80 -26.76 16.79
N GLU A 66 22.21 -27.93 16.52
CA GLU A 66 21.11 -28.14 15.55
C GLU A 66 19.90 -27.20 15.75
N ALA A 67 19.60 -26.83 17.00
CA ALA A 67 18.50 -25.90 17.31
C ALA A 67 18.79 -24.46 16.84
N SER A 68 20.04 -24.00 16.96
CA SER A 68 20.48 -22.69 16.46
C SER A 68 20.45 -22.65 14.93
N GLU A 69 20.94 -23.71 14.27
CA GLU A 69 20.92 -23.86 12.82
C GLU A 69 19.48 -23.88 12.26
N ALA A 70 18.57 -24.57 12.95
CA ALA A 70 17.15 -24.59 12.61
C ALA A 70 16.51 -23.19 12.77
N ALA A 71 16.87 -22.45 13.81
CA ALA A 71 16.41 -21.08 14.02
C ALA A 71 16.91 -20.15 12.89
N GLN A 72 18.21 -20.20 12.54
CA GLN A 72 18.78 -19.43 11.43
C GLN A 72 18.11 -19.76 10.09
N THR A 73 17.85 -21.04 9.83
CA THR A 73 17.15 -21.48 8.62
C THR A 73 15.75 -20.86 8.55
N ASN A 74 15.03 -20.82 9.67
CA ASN A 74 13.70 -20.22 9.73
C ASN A 74 13.74 -18.70 9.57
N VAL A 75 14.71 -18.01 10.19
CA VAL A 75 14.95 -16.57 10.01
C VAL A 75 15.23 -16.25 8.54
N THR A 76 16.07 -17.05 7.89
CA THR A 76 16.40 -16.88 6.46
C THR A 76 15.16 -17.07 5.57
N LYS A 77 14.32 -18.06 5.86
CA LYS A 77 13.03 -18.25 5.16
C LYS A 77 12.09 -17.05 5.35
N LEU A 78 12.02 -16.50 6.56
CA LEU A 78 11.21 -15.32 6.85
C LEU A 78 11.72 -14.09 6.07
N LYS A 79 13.03 -13.88 5.98
CA LYS A 79 13.64 -12.82 5.15
C LYS A 79 13.27 -12.97 3.68
N SER A 80 13.37 -14.19 3.12
CA SER A 80 13.01 -14.44 1.72
C SER A 80 11.54 -14.11 1.47
N LYS A 81 10.63 -14.61 2.31
CA LYS A 81 9.18 -14.33 2.18
C LYS A 81 8.86 -12.84 2.26
N ASN A 82 9.63 -12.08 3.04
CA ASN A 82 9.44 -10.64 3.13
C ASN A 82 9.85 -9.89 1.87
N ILE A 83 10.90 -10.36 1.18
CA ILE A 83 11.30 -9.79 -0.11
C ILE A 83 10.17 -10.00 -1.12
N ASP A 84 9.60 -11.22 -1.15
CA ASP A 84 8.45 -11.53 -2.01
C ASP A 84 7.26 -10.64 -1.65
N MET A 85 6.91 -10.52 -0.38
CA MET A 85 5.82 -9.65 0.09
C MET A 85 6.04 -8.17 -0.21
N ASN A 86 7.26 -7.65 -0.07
CA ASN A 86 7.59 -6.28 -0.44
C ASN A 86 7.34 -6.05 -1.94
N THR A 87 7.71 -7.02 -2.78
CA THR A 87 7.47 -6.98 -4.23
C THR A 87 5.98 -6.99 -4.54
N ASP A 88 5.20 -7.84 -3.84
CA ASP A 88 3.74 -7.88 -3.99
C ASP A 88 3.08 -6.57 -3.57
N PHE A 89 3.56 -5.92 -2.51
CA PHE A 89 3.06 -4.61 -2.08
C PHE A 89 3.38 -3.50 -3.08
N GLU A 90 4.61 -3.48 -3.63
CA GLU A 90 4.97 -2.52 -4.68
C GLU A 90 4.08 -2.69 -5.92
N PHE A 91 3.87 -3.93 -6.36
CA PHE A 91 2.93 -4.22 -7.45
C PHE A 91 1.50 -3.77 -7.14
N LEU A 92 1.01 -4.00 -5.91
CA LEU A 92 -0.32 -3.58 -5.50
C LEU A 92 -0.47 -2.05 -5.52
N VAL A 93 0.52 -1.32 -5.00
CA VAL A 93 0.53 0.16 -5.02
C VAL A 93 0.50 0.69 -6.45
N ASP A 94 1.31 0.11 -7.33
CA ASP A 94 1.39 0.50 -8.75
C ASP A 94 0.10 0.16 -9.51
N SER A 95 -0.63 -0.88 -9.10
CA SER A 95 -1.90 -1.26 -9.72
C SER A 95 -3.05 -0.26 -9.48
N PHE A 96 -2.90 0.64 -8.51
CA PHE A 96 -3.88 1.68 -8.23
C PHE A 96 -3.73 2.87 -9.19
N GLU A 97 -4.28 2.72 -10.39
CA GLU A 97 -4.36 3.77 -11.40
C GLU A 97 -5.72 4.49 -11.36
N VAL A 98 -5.70 5.82 -11.56
CA VAL A 98 -6.92 6.65 -11.72
C VAL A 98 -6.86 7.31 -13.09
N TYR A 99 -7.95 7.18 -13.87
CA TYR A 99 -8.09 7.66 -15.26
C TYR A 99 -9.13 8.77 -15.41
#